data_AF-A0AAV0ND59-F1
#
_entry.id   AF-A0AAV0ND59-F1
#
_cell.length_a   1.000
_cell.length_b   1.000
_cell.length_c   1.000
_cell.angle_alpha   90.00
_cell.angle_beta   90.00
_cell.angle_gamma   90.00
#
_symmetry.space_group_name_H-M   'P 1'
#
loop_
_entity.id
_entity.type
_entity.pdbx_description
1 polymer ?
#
loop_
_entity_poly.entity_id
_entity_poly.type
_entity_poly.pdbx_seq_one_letter_code
_entity_poly.pdbx_strand_id
1 'polypeptide(L)'
;VCVDGFRKLKGSEGKFKEWLAKDEKGLLSLYEAAHMAFNGEDILDEVLSFATKTLESIFPNKITNPSFQKQIDFALRVPAWKCVPRSLARHSIDFYSTDSFHHEKLLAFAKLDFNIVQKFHQQELYEVSNWWRSIDVATKFPYARDRLMESYYCVNSMYFEPKYRSGRIIATKIFLMLAILDDTYDNFATYEEAHALTEAIERLQLKKLSQAYLGEIRWRNEGRVPTLREYIINGVASSGVSKLCTSCFVGMGAEIATKKAFEWVTNESKMMNAGCLIARVQNDIFSHEFEQKRNHVASAVECCMKEYRVSEKEAVEFLWKEISNAWKDIVEEYCQKPTLLPSTDLTDRLLNLTRLINIFYDDGDCLINSHLLKDHLTSLFIDPVPL
;
A
#
# COMPACT_ATOMS: atom_id res chain seq x y z
N VAL A 1 -21.91 -3.29 10.74
CA VAL A 1 -23.16 -2.49 10.54
C VAL A 1 -23.92 -3.14 9.40
N CYS A 2 -25.25 -3.28 9.48
CA CYS A 2 -26.01 -3.88 8.38
C CYS A 2 -26.13 -2.89 7.20
N VAL A 3 -25.85 -3.34 5.98
CA VAL A 3 -25.96 -2.52 4.75
C VAL A 3 -27.40 -2.11 4.40
N ASP A 4 -28.41 -2.68 5.07
CA ASP A 4 -29.81 -2.27 4.95
C ASP A 4 -30.05 -0.79 5.22
N GLY A 5 -29.19 -0.16 6.04
CA GLY A 5 -29.25 1.28 6.30
C GLY A 5 -29.12 2.11 5.02
N PHE A 6 -28.25 1.70 4.09
CA PHE A 6 -28.01 2.41 2.83
C PHE A 6 -29.17 2.26 1.85
N ARG A 7 -29.94 1.15 1.93
CA ARG A 7 -31.14 0.97 1.10
C ARG A 7 -32.21 2.02 1.40
N LYS A 8 -32.28 2.51 2.64
CA LYS A 8 -33.20 3.60 3.05
C LYS A 8 -32.84 4.96 2.44
N LEU A 9 -31.66 5.09 1.85
CA LEU A 9 -31.22 6.31 1.14
C LEU A 9 -31.79 6.38 -0.28
N LYS A 10 -32.39 5.30 -0.77
CA LYS A 10 -33.09 5.28 -2.06
C LYS A 10 -34.56 5.68 -1.90
N GLY A 11 -35.08 6.35 -2.93
CA GLY A 11 -36.50 6.65 -3.08
C GLY A 11 -37.27 5.46 -3.67
N SER A 12 -38.58 5.65 -3.88
CA SER A 12 -39.48 4.63 -4.46
C SER A 12 -39.08 4.20 -5.88
N GLU A 13 -38.38 5.05 -6.63
CA GLU A 13 -37.86 4.76 -7.97
C GLU A 13 -36.52 3.99 -7.95
N GLY A 14 -35.99 3.64 -6.78
CA GLY A 14 -34.68 2.98 -6.64
C GLY A 14 -33.46 3.91 -6.79
N LYS A 15 -33.67 5.20 -7.11
CA LYS A 15 -32.63 6.24 -7.16
C LYS A 15 -32.30 6.77 -5.77
N PHE A 16 -31.06 7.22 -5.56
CA PHE A 16 -30.67 7.93 -4.33
C PHE A 16 -31.45 9.24 -4.17
N LYS A 17 -31.87 9.54 -2.94
CA LYS A 17 -32.68 10.73 -2.63
C LYS A 17 -31.91 12.01 -2.93
N GLU A 18 -32.57 12.96 -3.60
CA GLU A 18 -31.95 14.20 -4.08
C GLU A 18 -31.33 15.08 -2.98
N TRP A 19 -31.85 15.01 -1.75
CA TRP A 19 -31.31 15.79 -0.63
C TRP A 19 -29.87 15.39 -0.26
N LEU A 20 -29.45 14.16 -0.59
CA LEU A 20 -28.08 13.69 -0.36
C LEU A 20 -27.05 14.53 -1.12
N ALA A 21 -27.42 15.05 -2.30
CA ALA A 21 -26.56 15.94 -3.08
C ALA A 21 -26.46 17.37 -2.49
N LYS A 22 -27.19 17.65 -1.39
CA LYS A 22 -27.16 18.94 -0.67
C LYS A 22 -26.45 18.86 0.68
N ASP A 23 -26.27 17.65 1.23
CA ASP A 23 -25.56 17.42 2.48
C ASP A 23 -24.11 17.02 2.19
N GLU A 24 -23.24 18.01 2.04
CA GLU A 24 -21.87 17.80 1.57
C GLU A 24 -21.05 16.93 2.55
N LYS A 25 -21.21 17.16 3.86
CA LYS A 25 -20.54 16.36 4.91
C LYS A 25 -21.09 14.93 4.95
N GLY A 26 -22.41 14.78 4.84
CA GLY A 26 -23.05 13.48 4.74
C GLY A 26 -22.62 12.70 3.50
N LEU A 27 -22.50 13.37 2.36
CA LEU A 27 -22.05 12.76 1.09
C LEU A 27 -20.60 12.29 1.16
N LEU A 28 -19.69 13.12 1.71
CA LEU A 28 -18.31 12.70 1.94
C LEU A 28 -18.23 11.52 2.90
N SER A 29 -19.05 11.51 3.96
CA SER A 29 -19.12 10.39 4.90
C SER A 29 -19.64 9.11 4.24
N LEU A 30 -20.61 9.22 3.32
CA LEU A 30 -21.12 8.10 2.53
C LEU A 30 -20.08 7.55 1.57
N TYR A 31 -19.33 8.43 0.89
CA TYR A 31 -18.21 8.06 0.03
C TYR A 31 -17.17 7.24 0.82
N GLU A 32 -16.72 7.75 1.96
CA GLU A 32 -15.72 7.07 2.80
C GLU A 32 -16.23 5.73 3.33
N ALA A 33 -17.49 5.67 3.78
CA ALA A 33 -18.10 4.45 4.26
C ALA A 33 -18.24 3.38 3.15
N ALA A 34 -18.46 3.78 1.90
CA ALA A 34 -18.63 2.85 0.79
C ALA A 34 -17.35 2.10 0.40
N HIS A 35 -16.16 2.63 0.74
CA HIS A 35 -14.88 1.90 0.58
C HIS A 35 -14.70 0.74 1.56
N MET A 36 -15.62 0.58 2.53
CA MET A 36 -15.68 -0.55 3.46
C MET A 36 -16.60 -1.69 2.97
N ALA A 37 -16.91 -1.74 1.68
CA ALA A 37 -17.69 -2.83 1.10
C ALA A 37 -16.88 -4.14 1.05
N PHE A 38 -17.57 -5.27 1.19
CA PHE A 38 -17.05 -6.58 0.77
C PHE A 38 -17.92 -7.23 -0.32
N ASN A 39 -17.46 -8.36 -0.86
CA ASN A 39 -18.13 -9.04 -1.96
C ASN A 39 -19.56 -9.46 -1.59
N GLY A 40 -20.54 -9.09 -2.45
CA GLY A 40 -21.97 -9.30 -2.22
C GLY A 40 -22.72 -8.10 -1.62
N GLU A 41 -22.04 -7.01 -1.31
CA GLU A 41 -22.65 -5.76 -0.83
C GLU A 41 -22.88 -4.74 -1.96
N ASP A 42 -23.58 -5.14 -3.03
CA ASP A 42 -23.76 -4.33 -4.25
C ASP A 42 -24.30 -2.91 -3.99
N ILE A 43 -25.09 -2.73 -2.92
CA ILE A 43 -25.60 -1.42 -2.52
C ILE A 43 -24.48 -0.42 -2.19
N LEU A 44 -23.35 -0.87 -1.66
CA LEU A 44 -22.22 0.00 -1.37
C LEU A 44 -21.45 0.38 -2.64
N ASP A 45 -21.41 -0.49 -3.66
CA ASP A 45 -20.88 -0.11 -4.97
C ASP A 45 -21.77 0.96 -5.63
N GLU A 46 -23.10 0.85 -5.49
CA GLU A 46 -24.03 1.87 -5.94
C GLU A 46 -23.85 3.20 -5.18
N VAL A 47 -23.68 3.14 -3.85
CA VAL A 47 -23.41 4.32 -3.02
C VAL A 47 -22.09 4.97 -3.44
N LEU A 48 -21.03 4.19 -3.64
CA LEU A 48 -19.73 4.69 -4.07
C LEU A 48 -19.87 5.38 -5.43
N SER A 49 -20.50 4.73 -6.42
CA SER A 49 -20.72 5.31 -7.75
C SER A 49 -21.50 6.64 -7.69
N PHE A 50 -22.57 6.68 -6.89
CA PHE A 50 -23.37 7.90 -6.69
C PHE A 50 -22.57 9.00 -6.00
N ALA A 51 -21.90 8.68 -4.90
CA ALA A 51 -21.17 9.65 -4.10
C ALA A 51 -19.99 10.23 -4.89
N THR A 52 -19.20 9.38 -5.57
CA THR A 52 -18.08 9.82 -6.43
C THR A 52 -18.55 10.78 -7.51
N LYS A 53 -19.56 10.39 -8.31
CA LYS A 53 -20.09 11.27 -9.38
C LYS A 53 -20.60 12.60 -8.84
N THR A 54 -21.25 12.58 -7.68
CA THR A 54 -21.79 13.78 -7.05
C THR A 54 -20.66 14.66 -6.52
N LEU A 55 -19.63 14.07 -5.90
CA LEU A 55 -18.43 14.74 -5.40
C LEU A 55 -17.57 15.36 -6.53
N GLU A 56 -17.48 14.70 -7.68
CA GLU A 56 -16.73 15.22 -8.84
C GLU A 56 -17.49 16.31 -9.61
N SER A 57 -18.81 16.14 -9.80
CA SER A 57 -19.60 17.03 -10.67
C SER A 57 -20.05 18.33 -10.01
N ILE A 58 -20.34 18.30 -8.70
CA ILE A 58 -20.98 19.44 -8.01
C ILE A 58 -19.95 20.43 -7.47
N PHE A 59 -18.82 19.91 -6.98
CA PHE A 59 -17.99 20.65 -6.05
C PHE A 59 -17.03 21.67 -6.67
N PRO A 60 -16.53 21.52 -7.92
CA PRO A 60 -15.76 22.59 -8.57
C PRO A 60 -16.50 23.94 -8.67
N ASN A 61 -17.84 23.94 -8.60
CA ASN A 61 -18.68 25.13 -8.85
C ASN A 61 -19.59 25.54 -7.67
N LYS A 62 -19.58 24.84 -6.52
CA LYS A 62 -20.50 25.12 -5.40
C LYS A 62 -19.87 25.30 -4.02
N ILE A 63 -18.61 24.90 -3.79
CA ILE A 63 -18.04 25.02 -2.45
C ILE A 63 -17.71 26.46 -2.10
N THR A 64 -18.30 26.94 -1.02
CA THR A 64 -17.99 28.24 -0.42
C THR A 64 -16.84 28.18 0.59
N ASN A 65 -16.47 26.98 1.06
CA ASN A 65 -15.36 26.74 1.99
C ASN A 65 -14.14 26.07 1.30
N PRO A 66 -13.09 26.82 0.94
CA PRO A 66 -11.90 26.27 0.28
C PRO A 66 -11.20 25.15 1.05
N SER A 67 -11.29 25.13 2.38
CA SER A 67 -10.67 24.05 3.17
C SER A 67 -11.43 22.74 3.03
N PHE A 68 -12.76 22.79 2.98
CA PHE A 68 -13.58 21.60 2.77
C PHE A 68 -13.40 21.04 1.36
N GLN A 69 -13.20 21.90 0.35
CA GLN A 69 -12.81 21.44 -1.00
C GLN A 69 -11.54 20.61 -0.97
N LYS A 70 -10.48 21.08 -0.29
CA LYS A 70 -9.23 20.32 -0.15
C LYS A 70 -9.44 18.97 0.52
N GLN A 71 -10.36 18.87 1.47
CA GLN A 71 -10.71 17.60 2.11
C GLN A 71 -11.39 16.65 1.13
N ILE A 72 -12.31 17.13 0.29
CA ILE A 72 -12.95 16.32 -0.77
C ILE A 72 -11.93 15.87 -1.80
N ASP A 73 -11.09 16.78 -2.30
CA ASP A 73 -10.05 16.47 -3.28
C ASP A 73 -9.09 15.40 -2.75
N PHE A 74 -8.70 15.52 -1.47
CA PHE A 74 -7.87 14.53 -0.79
C PHE A 74 -8.56 13.16 -0.71
N ALA A 75 -9.82 13.11 -0.29
CA ALA A 75 -10.58 11.86 -0.16
C ALA A 75 -10.83 11.18 -1.52
N LEU A 76 -11.12 11.95 -2.57
CA LEU A 76 -11.33 11.44 -3.92
C LEU A 76 -10.06 10.81 -4.51
N ARG A 77 -8.89 11.38 -4.17
CA ARG A 77 -7.59 10.81 -4.55
C ARG A 77 -7.26 9.57 -3.71
N VAL A 78 -7.27 9.68 -2.39
CA VAL A 78 -6.99 8.58 -1.48
C VAL A 78 -8.05 8.54 -0.36
N PRO A 79 -9.02 7.60 -0.44
CA PRO A 79 -10.02 7.42 0.60
C PRO A 79 -9.37 7.15 1.95
N ALA A 80 -9.96 7.64 3.04
CA ALA A 80 -9.43 7.50 4.39
C ALA A 80 -9.13 6.04 4.76
N TRP A 81 -10.00 5.10 4.38
CA TRP A 81 -9.78 3.66 4.64
C TRP A 81 -8.58 3.09 3.88
N LYS A 82 -8.23 3.67 2.74
CA LYS A 82 -7.12 3.27 1.88
C LYS A 82 -5.86 4.12 2.09
N CYS A 83 -5.91 5.10 3.00
CA CYS A 83 -4.81 5.98 3.33
C CYS A 83 -3.97 5.43 4.50
N VAL A 84 -2.65 5.62 4.45
CA VAL A 84 -1.76 5.29 5.56
C VAL A 84 -2.13 6.13 6.79
N PRO A 85 -2.34 5.54 7.99
CA PRO A 85 -2.88 6.26 9.15
C PRO A 85 -2.08 7.50 9.53
N ARG A 86 -0.75 7.43 9.42
CA ARG A 86 0.12 8.54 9.80
C ARG A 86 0.01 9.73 8.84
N SER A 87 -0.08 9.45 7.55
CA SER A 87 -0.34 10.45 6.51
C SER A 87 -1.75 11.03 6.65
N LEU A 88 -2.75 10.18 6.87
CA LEU A 88 -4.13 10.62 7.13
C LEU A 88 -4.21 11.53 8.35
N ALA A 89 -3.51 11.22 9.44
CA ALA A 89 -3.47 12.05 10.63
C ALA A 89 -2.87 13.44 10.34
N ARG A 90 -1.79 13.51 9.55
CA ARG A 90 -1.17 14.79 9.14
C ARG A 90 -2.16 15.70 8.42
N HIS A 91 -2.89 15.17 7.43
CA HIS A 91 -3.90 15.93 6.68
C HIS A 91 -5.12 16.25 7.53
N SER A 92 -5.54 15.31 8.38
CA SER A 92 -6.67 15.48 9.28
C SER A 92 -6.44 16.60 10.30
N ILE A 93 -5.20 16.76 10.79
CA ILE A 93 -4.83 17.90 11.65
C ILE A 93 -5.02 19.23 10.90
N ASP A 94 -4.61 19.30 9.63
CA ASP A 94 -4.79 20.51 8.82
C ASP A 94 -6.27 20.81 8.58
N PHE A 95 -7.05 19.82 8.13
CA PHE A 95 -8.49 19.98 7.91
C PHE A 95 -9.20 20.39 9.21
N TYR A 96 -8.92 19.70 10.32
CA TYR A 96 -9.55 19.97 11.59
C TYR A 96 -9.16 21.34 12.16
N SER A 97 -7.94 21.82 11.91
CA SER A 97 -7.51 23.16 12.34
C SER A 97 -8.33 24.30 11.73
N THR A 98 -8.94 24.05 10.58
CA THR A 98 -9.79 25.02 9.86
C THR A 98 -11.28 24.84 10.13
N ASP A 99 -11.69 23.77 10.81
CA ASP A 99 -13.09 23.53 11.13
C ASP A 99 -13.55 24.52 12.22
N SER A 100 -14.64 25.25 11.97
CA SER A 100 -15.19 26.19 12.96
C SER A 100 -15.69 25.50 14.24
N PHE A 101 -15.89 24.19 14.22
CA PHE A 101 -16.37 23.38 15.35
C PHE A 101 -15.28 22.55 16.01
N HIS A 102 -14.00 22.77 15.68
CA HIS A 102 -12.92 21.99 16.28
C HIS A 102 -12.80 22.23 17.79
N HIS A 103 -12.41 21.19 18.51
CA HIS A 103 -12.14 21.27 19.93
C HIS A 103 -10.64 21.57 20.14
N GLU A 104 -10.34 22.75 20.70
CA GLU A 104 -8.96 23.25 20.86
C GLU A 104 -8.01 22.25 21.54
N LYS A 105 -8.45 21.61 22.63
CA LYS A 105 -7.61 20.61 23.33
C LYS A 105 -7.30 19.38 22.49
N LEU A 106 -8.24 18.91 21.65
CA LEU A 106 -8.02 17.76 20.77
C LEU A 106 -7.04 18.13 19.65
N LEU A 107 -7.17 19.32 19.07
CA LEU A 107 -6.24 19.82 18.07
C LEU A 107 -4.83 19.98 18.65
N ALA A 108 -4.70 20.62 19.82
CA ALA A 108 -3.42 20.79 20.50
C ALA A 108 -2.77 19.43 20.83
N PHE A 109 -3.56 18.47 21.33
CA PHE A 109 -3.09 17.11 21.59
C PHE A 109 -2.57 16.43 20.31
N ALA A 110 -3.35 16.47 19.22
CA ALA A 110 -2.96 15.84 17.96
C ALA A 110 -1.67 16.43 17.37
N LYS A 111 -1.50 17.77 17.43
CA LYS A 111 -0.27 18.44 16.99
C LYS A 111 0.94 18.04 17.83
N LEU A 112 0.78 18.02 19.16
CA LEU A 112 1.86 17.65 20.09
C LEU A 112 2.27 16.19 19.92
N ASP A 113 1.30 15.27 19.89
CA ASP A 113 1.55 13.84 19.63
C ASP A 113 2.27 13.66 18.29
N PHE A 114 1.80 14.35 17.23
CA PHE A 114 2.42 14.27 15.92
C PHE A 114 3.90 14.66 15.98
N ASN A 115 4.23 15.81 16.59
CA ASN A 115 5.60 16.30 16.65
C ASN A 115 6.50 15.44 17.53
N ILE A 116 5.99 14.91 18.65
CA ILE A 116 6.74 14.00 19.54
C ILE A 116 7.10 12.71 18.79
N VAL A 117 6.12 12.10 18.12
CA VAL A 117 6.32 10.86 17.36
C VAL A 117 7.29 11.08 16.20
N GLN A 118 7.18 12.21 15.48
CA GLN A 118 8.13 12.60 14.43
C GLN A 118 9.57 12.65 14.97
N LYS A 119 9.80 13.18 16.18
CA LYS A 119 11.13 13.22 16.80
C LYS A 119 11.70 11.83 17.07
N PHE A 120 10.88 10.87 17.49
CA PHE A 120 11.31 9.49 17.61
C PHE A 120 11.74 8.90 16.27
N HIS A 121 10.97 9.15 15.21
CA HIS A 121 11.30 8.67 13.86
C HIS A 121 12.59 9.28 13.32
N GLN A 122 12.84 10.56 13.56
CA GLN A 122 14.12 11.22 13.20
C GLN A 122 15.33 10.57 13.89
N GLN A 123 15.19 10.16 15.15
CA GLN A 123 16.25 9.44 15.88
C GLN A 123 16.51 8.05 15.31
N GLU A 124 15.45 7.33 14.93
CA GLU A 124 15.55 6.03 14.28
C GLU A 124 16.23 6.14 12.91
N LEU A 125 15.84 7.14 12.10
CA LEU A 125 16.49 7.44 10.82
C LEU A 125 17.98 7.71 10.99
N TYR A 126 18.39 8.46 12.01
CA TYR A 126 19.80 8.69 12.31
C TYR A 126 20.55 7.37 12.60
N GLU A 127 19.95 6.48 13.39
CA GLU A 127 20.53 5.17 13.71
C GLU A 127 20.68 4.28 12.46
N VAL A 128 19.61 4.16 11.67
CA VAL A 128 19.62 3.34 10.45
C VAL A 128 20.58 3.94 9.40
N SER A 129 20.63 5.27 9.28
CA SER A 129 21.57 5.96 8.38
C SER A 129 23.02 5.65 8.71
N ASN A 130 23.38 5.66 10.01
CA ASN A 130 24.74 5.35 10.43
C ASN A 130 25.10 3.89 10.15
N TRP A 131 24.17 2.97 10.37
CA TRP A 131 24.34 1.57 10.00
C TRP A 131 24.51 1.41 8.49
N TRP A 132 23.68 2.06 7.67
CA TRP A 132 23.73 1.97 6.21
C TRP A 132 25.05 2.50 5.65
N ARG A 133 25.52 3.65 6.14
CA ARG A 133 26.84 4.20 5.79
C ARG A 133 27.98 3.26 6.16
N SER A 134 27.88 2.52 7.26
CA SER A 134 28.92 1.57 7.67
C SER A 134 29.06 0.36 6.73
N ILE A 135 28.00 0.03 5.98
CA ILE A 135 28.05 -1.03 4.96
C ILE A 135 28.82 -0.54 3.73
N ASP A 136 28.77 0.77 3.43
CA ASP A 136 29.39 1.39 2.25
C ASP A 136 28.83 0.81 0.94
N VAL A 137 27.50 0.79 0.83
CA VAL A 137 26.77 0.20 -0.30
C VAL A 137 27.11 0.89 -1.62
N ALA A 138 27.22 2.22 -1.61
CA ALA A 138 27.57 2.99 -2.81
C ALA A 138 28.89 2.53 -3.45
N THR A 139 29.88 2.16 -2.63
CA THR A 139 31.18 1.68 -3.13
C THR A 139 31.17 0.19 -3.43
N LYS A 140 30.53 -0.64 -2.58
CA LYS A 140 30.56 -2.11 -2.69
C LYS A 140 29.55 -2.69 -3.68
N PHE A 141 28.43 -1.98 -3.90
CA PHE A 141 27.32 -2.38 -4.74
C PHE A 141 26.90 -1.18 -5.61
N PRO A 142 27.75 -0.70 -6.53
CA PRO A 142 27.48 0.53 -7.30
C PRO A 142 26.29 0.40 -8.26
N TYR A 143 25.81 -0.83 -8.51
CA TYR A 143 24.59 -1.11 -9.28
C TYR A 143 23.31 -1.01 -8.44
N ALA A 144 23.42 -1.09 -7.11
CA ALA A 144 22.28 -1.07 -6.21
C ALA A 144 21.88 0.38 -5.90
N ARG A 145 20.57 0.63 -5.90
CA ARG A 145 19.97 1.95 -5.66
C ARG A 145 20.02 2.26 -4.16
N ASP A 146 20.29 3.51 -3.80
CA ASP A 146 20.18 3.94 -2.39
C ASP A 146 18.70 4.15 -2.03
N ARG A 147 18.17 3.29 -1.16
CA ARG A 147 16.74 3.22 -0.80
C ARG A 147 16.45 3.52 0.66
N LEU A 148 17.42 4.09 1.39
CA LEU A 148 17.32 4.27 2.84
C LEU A 148 16.02 4.95 3.28
N MET A 149 15.67 6.06 2.64
CA MET A 149 14.50 6.86 3.01
C MET A 149 13.19 6.16 2.64
N GLU A 150 13.10 5.57 1.45
CA GLU A 150 11.93 4.84 0.97
C GLU A 150 11.69 3.58 1.79
N SER A 151 12.75 2.82 2.11
CA SER A 151 12.65 1.63 2.94
C SER A 151 12.22 1.97 4.37
N TYR A 152 12.77 3.03 4.98
CA TYR A 152 12.33 3.46 6.30
C TYR A 152 10.89 3.96 6.29
N TYR A 153 10.52 4.78 5.30
CA TYR A 153 9.14 5.26 5.15
C TYR A 153 8.14 4.11 4.98
N CYS A 154 8.51 3.08 4.23
CA CYS A 154 7.69 1.90 4.04
C CYS A 154 7.38 1.20 5.37
N VAL A 155 8.42 0.89 6.13
CA VAL A 155 8.30 0.23 7.43
C VAL A 155 7.58 1.11 8.45
N ASN A 156 7.87 2.43 8.46
CA ASN A 156 7.19 3.39 9.33
C ASN A 156 5.68 3.46 9.07
N SER A 157 5.28 3.42 7.81
CA SER A 157 3.87 3.45 7.39
C SER A 157 3.08 2.25 7.89
N MET A 158 3.74 1.09 8.04
CA MET A 158 3.11 -0.12 8.56
C MET A 158 2.79 0.01 10.07
N TYR A 159 3.68 0.65 10.85
CA TYR A 159 3.56 0.84 12.30
C TYR A 159 4.40 2.00 12.81
N PHE A 160 3.74 3.13 13.03
CA PHE A 160 4.38 4.39 13.40
C PHE A 160 4.52 4.58 14.92
N GLU A 161 3.85 3.77 15.72
CA GLU A 161 3.71 3.97 17.16
C GLU A 161 5.08 3.82 17.88
N PRO A 162 5.43 4.68 18.84
CA PRO A 162 6.75 4.65 19.51
C PRO A 162 7.14 3.29 20.10
N LYS A 163 6.17 2.51 20.60
CA LYS A 163 6.40 1.16 21.16
C LYS A 163 7.09 0.18 20.20
N TYR A 164 7.00 0.38 18.89
CA TYR A 164 7.56 -0.51 17.88
C TYR A 164 8.91 -0.06 17.30
N ARG A 165 9.60 0.87 17.98
CA ARG A 165 10.92 1.40 17.58
C ARG A 165 11.90 0.30 17.10
N SER A 166 12.14 -0.70 17.94
CA SER A 166 13.11 -1.77 17.63
C SER A 166 12.70 -2.59 16.41
N GLY A 167 11.40 -2.87 16.29
CA GLY A 167 10.84 -3.56 15.11
C GLY A 167 11.09 -2.76 13.83
N ARG A 168 10.83 -1.44 13.86
CA ARG A 168 11.05 -0.57 12.68
C ARG A 168 12.50 -0.55 12.24
N ILE A 169 13.43 -0.42 13.18
CA ILE A 169 14.88 -0.42 12.88
C ILE A 169 15.27 -1.75 12.23
N ILE A 170 14.87 -2.89 12.81
CA ILE A 170 15.24 -4.21 12.29
C ILE A 170 14.61 -4.46 10.92
N ALA A 171 13.31 -4.22 10.77
CA ALA A 171 12.60 -4.42 9.51
C ALA A 171 13.13 -3.50 8.39
N THR A 172 13.51 -2.25 8.71
CA THR A 172 14.14 -1.35 7.72
C THR A 172 15.48 -1.91 7.23
N LYS A 173 16.31 -2.44 8.14
CA LYS A 173 17.59 -3.06 7.78
C LYS A 173 17.38 -4.29 6.88
N ILE A 174 16.41 -5.14 7.22
CA ILE A 174 16.04 -6.30 6.41
C ILE A 174 15.58 -5.85 5.02
N PHE A 175 14.71 -4.83 4.95
CA PHE A 175 14.19 -4.36 3.68
C PHE A 175 15.29 -3.76 2.78
N LEU A 176 16.23 -3.01 3.34
CA LEU A 176 17.38 -2.50 2.60
C LEU A 176 18.26 -3.62 2.03
N MET A 177 18.47 -4.70 2.78
CA MET A 177 19.20 -5.88 2.27
C MET A 177 18.43 -6.58 1.15
N LEU A 178 17.10 -6.67 1.25
CA LEU A 178 16.25 -7.23 0.19
C LEU A 178 16.27 -6.34 -1.07
N ALA A 179 16.32 -5.01 -0.93
CA ALA A 179 16.42 -4.10 -2.07
C ALA A 179 17.74 -4.27 -2.84
N ILE A 180 18.86 -4.50 -2.15
CA ILE A 180 20.14 -4.85 -2.81
C ILE A 180 19.99 -6.18 -3.56
N LEU A 181 19.35 -7.17 -2.95
CA LEU A 181 19.15 -8.49 -3.56
C LEU A 181 18.30 -8.39 -4.84
N ASP A 182 17.21 -7.64 -4.79
CA ASP A 182 16.35 -7.32 -5.93
C ASP A 182 17.15 -6.69 -7.09
N ASP A 183 17.90 -5.62 -6.80
CA ASP A 183 18.78 -4.98 -7.80
C ASP A 183 19.85 -5.92 -8.36
N THR A 184 20.30 -6.88 -7.55
CA THR A 184 21.25 -7.91 -7.99
C THR A 184 20.62 -8.81 -9.06
N TYR A 185 19.39 -9.29 -8.84
CA TYR A 185 18.72 -10.20 -9.79
C TYR A 185 18.28 -9.48 -11.08
N ASP A 186 17.80 -8.25 -10.98
CA ASP A 186 17.23 -7.54 -12.13
C ASP A 186 18.28 -6.90 -13.04
N ASN A 187 19.30 -6.29 -12.42
CA ASN A 187 20.19 -5.35 -13.11
C ASN A 187 21.63 -5.86 -13.22
N PHE A 188 22.05 -6.84 -12.42
CA PHE A 188 23.46 -7.21 -12.29
C PHE A 188 23.78 -8.66 -12.67
N ALA A 189 23.12 -9.63 -12.05
CA ALA A 189 23.49 -11.04 -12.16
C ALA A 189 23.19 -11.63 -13.55
N THR A 190 24.10 -12.46 -14.06
CA THR A 190 23.77 -13.35 -15.18
C THR A 190 22.83 -14.47 -14.71
N TYR A 191 22.24 -15.21 -15.65
CA TYR A 191 21.39 -16.36 -15.29
C TYR A 191 22.15 -17.40 -14.44
N GLU A 192 23.40 -17.70 -14.79
CA GLU A 192 24.25 -18.66 -14.08
C GLU A 192 24.57 -18.18 -12.65
N GLU A 193 24.91 -16.88 -12.50
CA GLU A 193 25.16 -16.27 -11.19
C GLU A 193 23.89 -16.22 -10.33
N ALA A 194 22.77 -15.82 -10.92
CA ALA A 194 21.46 -15.81 -10.29
C ALA A 194 21.02 -17.22 -9.86
N HIS A 195 21.32 -18.24 -10.67
CA HIS A 195 21.04 -19.63 -10.35
C HIS A 195 21.86 -20.10 -9.14
N ALA A 196 23.18 -19.86 -9.15
CA ALA A 196 24.06 -20.21 -8.02
C ALA A 196 23.70 -19.44 -6.74
N LEU A 197 23.39 -18.15 -6.85
CA LEU A 197 22.90 -17.33 -5.75
C LEU A 197 21.59 -17.88 -5.17
N THR A 198 20.66 -18.27 -6.05
CA THR A 198 19.39 -18.90 -5.66
C THR A 198 19.63 -20.19 -4.90
N GLU A 199 20.50 -21.09 -5.38
CA GLU A 199 20.83 -22.32 -4.65
C GLU A 199 21.42 -22.05 -3.26
N ALA A 200 22.26 -21.02 -3.13
CA ALA A 200 22.82 -20.62 -1.84
C ALA A 200 21.75 -20.06 -0.89
N ILE A 201 20.81 -19.26 -1.41
CA ILE A 201 19.71 -18.64 -0.67
C ILE A 201 18.63 -19.66 -0.27
N GLU A 202 18.37 -20.67 -1.10
CA GLU A 202 17.45 -21.77 -0.79
C GLU A 202 17.93 -22.56 0.43
N ARG A 203 19.25 -22.75 0.58
CA ARG A 203 19.85 -23.36 1.79
C ARG A 203 19.65 -22.49 3.05
N LEU A 204 19.31 -21.21 2.88
CA LEU A 204 19.05 -20.23 3.95
C LEU A 204 17.55 -19.95 4.16
N GLN A 205 16.64 -20.79 3.65
CA GLN A 205 15.17 -20.75 3.86
C GLN A 205 14.40 -19.56 3.21
N LEU A 206 14.96 -18.88 2.20
CA LEU A 206 14.22 -17.90 1.37
C LEU A 206 13.63 -18.51 0.07
N LYS A 207 13.45 -19.83 0.05
CA LYS A 207 13.14 -20.66 -1.12
C LYS A 207 12.05 -20.11 -2.05
N LYS A 208 10.88 -19.73 -1.52
CA LYS A 208 9.75 -19.26 -2.36
C LYS A 208 10.08 -17.97 -3.13
N LEU A 209 10.80 -17.03 -2.51
CA LEU A 209 11.14 -15.75 -3.13
C LEU A 209 12.18 -15.95 -4.23
N SER A 210 13.23 -16.72 -3.94
CA SER A 210 14.29 -17.00 -4.91
C SER A 210 13.80 -17.84 -6.08
N GLN A 211 12.86 -18.77 -5.86
CA GLN A 211 12.20 -19.50 -6.95
C GLN A 211 11.36 -18.61 -7.85
N ALA A 212 10.68 -17.61 -7.27
CA ALA A 212 9.88 -16.66 -8.03
C ALA A 212 10.75 -15.78 -8.94
N TYR A 213 11.86 -15.23 -8.40
CA TYR A 213 12.82 -14.47 -9.20
C TYR A 213 13.48 -15.31 -10.30
N LEU A 214 13.84 -16.57 -10.02
CA LEU A 214 14.38 -17.47 -11.05
C LEU A 214 13.36 -17.77 -12.17
N GLY A 215 12.07 -17.84 -11.83
CA GLY A 215 10.98 -17.95 -12.79
C GLY A 215 10.89 -16.77 -13.75
N GLU A 216 11.00 -15.55 -13.21
CA GLU A 216 10.96 -14.30 -13.99
C GLU A 216 12.13 -14.19 -14.97
N ILE A 217 13.36 -14.47 -14.50
CA ILE A 217 14.55 -14.47 -15.37
C ILE A 217 14.42 -15.50 -16.48
N ARG A 218 13.87 -16.69 -16.20
CA ARG A 218 13.65 -17.72 -17.22
C ARG A 218 12.69 -17.22 -18.30
N TRP A 219 11.56 -16.64 -17.92
CA TRP A 219 10.58 -16.09 -18.86
C TRP A 219 11.18 -14.97 -19.72
N ARG A 220 11.93 -14.05 -19.10
CA ARG A 220 12.68 -12.98 -19.79
C ARG A 220 13.63 -13.53 -20.85
N ASN A 221 14.49 -14.49 -20.48
CA ASN A 221 15.51 -15.03 -21.38
C ASN A 221 14.92 -15.88 -22.52
N GLU A 222 13.81 -16.58 -22.28
CA GLU A 222 13.10 -17.38 -23.28
C GLU A 222 12.19 -16.53 -24.20
N GLY A 223 11.96 -15.25 -23.88
CA GLY A 223 10.93 -14.44 -24.54
C GLY A 223 9.51 -14.99 -24.36
N ARG A 224 9.30 -15.79 -23.30
CA ARG A 224 8.00 -16.42 -23.00
C ARG A 224 7.13 -15.44 -22.23
N VAL A 225 5.94 -15.16 -22.76
CA VAL A 225 4.87 -14.50 -22.00
C VAL A 225 3.95 -15.58 -21.41
N PRO A 226 3.90 -15.74 -20.07
CA PRO A 226 3.03 -16.72 -19.39
C PRO A 226 1.55 -16.33 -19.47
N THR A 227 0.65 -17.20 -19.00
CA THR A 227 -0.75 -16.81 -18.75
C THR A 227 -0.82 -15.85 -17.56
N LEU A 228 -1.85 -15.00 -17.49
CA LEU A 228 -2.04 -14.06 -16.38
C LEU A 228 -2.10 -14.80 -15.04
N ARG A 229 -2.76 -15.95 -14.98
CA ARG A 229 -2.82 -16.75 -13.75
C ARG A 229 -1.45 -17.29 -13.33
N GLU A 230 -0.68 -17.84 -14.27
CA GLU A 230 0.68 -18.32 -13.99
C GLU A 230 1.58 -17.16 -13.52
N TYR A 231 1.47 -16.01 -14.19
CA TYR A 231 2.19 -14.79 -13.83
C TYR A 231 1.83 -14.32 -12.42
N ILE A 232 0.55 -14.16 -12.09
CA ILE A 232 0.10 -13.65 -10.78
C ILE A 232 0.57 -14.55 -9.63
N ILE A 233 0.57 -15.88 -9.81
CA ILE A 233 1.07 -16.81 -8.78
C ILE A 233 2.55 -16.55 -8.50
N ASN A 234 3.36 -16.34 -9.55
CA ASN A 234 4.78 -16.02 -9.39
C ASN A 234 4.99 -14.59 -8.86
N GLY A 235 4.30 -13.62 -9.43
CA GLY A 235 4.35 -12.20 -9.12
C GLY A 235 3.98 -11.88 -7.67
N VAL A 236 3.00 -12.60 -7.12
CA VAL A 236 2.66 -12.52 -5.68
C VAL A 236 3.85 -12.93 -4.82
N ALA A 237 4.57 -13.99 -5.20
CA ALA A 237 5.74 -14.46 -4.46
C ALA A 237 6.96 -13.53 -4.63
N SER A 238 7.21 -13.02 -5.84
CA SER A 238 8.33 -12.10 -6.14
C SER A 238 8.11 -10.69 -5.61
N SER A 239 6.87 -10.27 -5.35
CA SER A 239 6.55 -8.94 -4.77
C SER A 239 7.26 -8.65 -3.43
N GLY A 240 7.71 -9.66 -2.70
CA GLY A 240 8.36 -9.50 -1.40
C GLY A 240 7.43 -9.04 -0.26
N VAL A 241 6.17 -8.67 -0.54
CA VAL A 241 5.19 -8.13 0.42
C VAL A 241 4.99 -9.04 1.62
N SER A 242 4.79 -10.34 1.38
CA SER A 242 4.65 -11.32 2.47
C SER A 242 5.89 -11.38 3.35
N LYS A 243 7.10 -11.26 2.77
CA LYS A 243 8.37 -11.29 3.52
C LYS A 243 8.56 -10.03 4.33
N LEU A 244 8.28 -8.87 3.75
CA LEU A 244 8.30 -7.60 4.46
C LEU A 244 7.30 -7.61 5.63
N CYS A 245 6.05 -8.01 5.38
CA CYS A 245 5.03 -8.14 6.42
C CYS A 245 5.45 -9.10 7.54
N THR A 246 6.04 -10.25 7.19
CA THR A 246 6.56 -11.22 8.18
C THR A 246 7.69 -10.62 9.02
N SER A 247 8.62 -9.88 8.39
CA SER A 247 9.74 -9.24 9.09
C SER A 247 9.26 -8.20 10.11
N CYS A 248 8.12 -7.57 9.85
CA CYS A 248 7.54 -6.56 10.72
C CYS A 248 6.96 -7.11 12.02
N PHE A 249 6.79 -8.43 12.13
CA PHE A 249 6.38 -9.06 13.39
C PHE A 249 7.55 -9.15 14.37
N VAL A 250 8.79 -9.05 13.87
CA VAL A 250 9.99 -9.04 14.70
C VAL A 250 9.99 -7.78 15.57
N GLY A 251 10.21 -7.98 16.88
CA GLY A 251 10.24 -6.88 17.84
C GLY A 251 8.87 -6.40 18.33
N MET A 252 7.77 -7.08 17.95
CA MET A 252 6.42 -6.77 18.47
C MET A 252 6.10 -7.45 19.82
N GLY A 253 7.03 -8.25 20.36
CA GLY A 253 6.85 -8.96 21.65
C GLY A 253 6.21 -10.34 21.50
N ALA A 254 6.54 -11.24 22.43
CA ALA A 254 6.18 -12.66 22.35
C ALA A 254 4.67 -12.92 22.50
N GLU A 255 3.93 -12.00 23.12
CA GLU A 255 2.47 -12.09 23.29
C GLU A 255 1.71 -11.76 22.00
N ILE A 256 2.29 -10.91 21.15
CA ILE A 256 1.70 -10.47 19.88
C ILE A 256 2.21 -11.37 18.75
N ALA A 257 3.53 -11.43 18.55
CA ALA A 257 4.18 -12.19 17.48
C ALA A 257 4.35 -13.68 17.86
N THR A 258 3.23 -14.36 18.11
CA THR A 258 3.20 -15.77 18.49
C THR A 258 3.53 -16.69 17.31
N LYS A 259 3.79 -17.98 17.59
CA LYS A 259 3.94 -19.00 16.53
C LYS A 259 2.75 -19.02 15.56
N LYS A 260 1.52 -18.91 16.08
CA LYS A 260 0.29 -18.86 15.27
C LYS A 260 0.24 -17.63 14.36
N ALA A 261 0.77 -16.48 14.82
CA ALA A 261 0.87 -15.29 13.99
C ALA A 261 1.83 -15.50 12.81
N PHE A 262 2.99 -16.12 13.06
CA PHE A 262 3.92 -16.48 11.99
C PHE A 262 3.35 -17.54 11.04
N GLU A 263 2.60 -18.52 11.55
CA GLU A 263 1.87 -19.47 10.72
C GLU A 263 0.82 -18.75 9.85
N TRP A 264 0.02 -17.83 10.42
CA TRP A 264 -0.99 -17.08 9.67
C TRP A 264 -0.38 -16.23 8.53
N VAL A 265 0.67 -15.45 8.83
CA VAL A 265 1.29 -14.54 7.84
C VAL A 265 2.04 -15.29 6.72
N THR A 266 2.43 -16.54 6.97
CA THR A 266 3.14 -17.38 5.99
C THR A 266 2.25 -18.40 5.26
N ASN A 267 1.03 -18.65 5.75
CA ASN A 267 0.06 -19.59 5.17
C ASN A 267 -0.83 -18.97 4.09
N GLU A 268 -0.42 -17.86 3.45
CA GLU A 268 -1.13 -17.31 2.28
C GLU A 268 -2.62 -17.04 2.56
N SER A 269 -2.92 -16.32 3.65
CA SER A 269 -4.30 -15.93 3.99
C SER A 269 -4.95 -15.14 2.86
N LYS A 270 -6.29 -15.09 2.83
CA LYS A 270 -7.02 -14.37 1.77
C LYS A 270 -6.64 -12.88 1.76
N MET A 271 -6.49 -12.25 2.93
CA MET A 271 -6.02 -10.88 3.11
C MET A 271 -4.56 -10.71 2.62
N MET A 272 -3.68 -11.68 2.91
CA MET A 272 -2.28 -11.64 2.46
C MET A 272 -2.19 -11.73 0.94
N ASN A 273 -2.90 -12.68 0.34
CA ASN A 273 -2.92 -12.87 -1.11
C ASN A 273 -3.52 -11.65 -1.80
N ALA A 274 -4.60 -11.08 -1.27
CA ALA A 274 -5.19 -9.85 -1.77
C ALA A 274 -4.20 -8.67 -1.70
N GLY A 275 -3.51 -8.49 -0.57
CA GLY A 275 -2.49 -7.44 -0.42
C GLY A 275 -1.32 -7.60 -1.40
N CYS A 276 -0.82 -8.83 -1.59
CA CYS A 276 0.25 -9.11 -2.54
C CYS A 276 -0.20 -8.90 -4.00
N LEU A 277 -1.44 -9.29 -4.33
CA LEU A 277 -2.02 -9.07 -5.67
C LEU A 277 -2.14 -7.57 -5.96
N ILE A 278 -2.67 -6.79 -5.01
CA ILE A 278 -2.76 -5.33 -5.14
C ILE A 278 -1.37 -4.73 -5.40
N ALA A 279 -0.37 -5.11 -4.59
CA ALA A 279 1.00 -4.62 -4.74
C ALA A 279 1.62 -4.95 -6.11
N ARG A 280 1.54 -6.21 -6.55
CA ARG A 280 2.11 -6.67 -7.82
C ARG A 280 1.41 -6.02 -9.01
N VAL A 281 0.08 -6.04 -9.03
CA VAL A 281 -0.70 -5.55 -10.16
C VAL A 281 -0.60 -4.03 -10.28
N GLN A 282 -0.64 -3.29 -9.16
CA GLN A 282 -0.39 -1.84 -9.22
C GLN A 282 1.04 -1.55 -9.67
N ASN A 283 2.06 -2.26 -9.16
CA ASN A 283 3.42 -2.08 -9.65
C ASN A 283 3.48 -2.27 -11.18
N ASP A 284 2.96 -3.39 -11.69
CA ASP A 284 2.92 -3.69 -13.13
C ASP A 284 2.23 -2.61 -13.96
N ILE A 285 1.09 -2.08 -13.52
CA ILE A 285 0.36 -1.05 -14.26
C ILE A 285 1.20 0.23 -14.38
N PHE A 286 1.83 0.67 -13.28
CA PHE A 286 2.55 1.95 -13.23
C PHE A 286 3.99 1.86 -13.73
N SER A 287 4.63 0.68 -13.66
CA SER A 287 5.96 0.43 -14.22
C SER A 287 5.92 0.05 -15.70
N HIS A 288 4.75 -0.33 -16.24
CA HIS A 288 4.59 -0.92 -17.58
C HIS A 288 5.40 -0.19 -18.67
N GLU A 289 5.13 1.10 -18.87
CA GLU A 289 5.79 1.89 -19.93
C GLU A 289 7.32 1.98 -19.78
N PHE A 290 7.81 2.02 -18.54
CA PHE A 290 9.24 2.06 -18.25
C PHE A 290 9.87 0.69 -18.50
N GLU A 291 9.20 -0.37 -18.05
CA GLU A 291 9.68 -1.74 -18.18
C GLU A 291 9.72 -2.20 -19.63
N GLN A 292 8.77 -1.77 -20.47
CA GLN A 292 8.78 -2.03 -21.92
C GLN A 292 10.00 -1.44 -22.65
N LYS A 293 10.64 -0.41 -22.08
CA LYS A 293 11.83 0.22 -22.69
C LYS A 293 13.11 -0.55 -22.42
N ARG A 294 13.09 -1.52 -21.50
CA ARG A 294 14.24 -2.36 -21.14
C ARG A 294 13.91 -3.83 -21.44
N ASN A 295 14.94 -4.67 -21.56
CA ASN A 295 14.71 -6.11 -21.68
C ASN A 295 14.22 -6.63 -20.33
N HIS A 296 12.91 -6.66 -20.06
CA HIS A 296 12.30 -7.11 -18.81
C HIS A 296 11.36 -8.30 -19.04
N VAL A 297 10.96 -8.99 -17.97
CA VAL A 297 9.89 -9.99 -18.04
C VAL A 297 8.54 -9.30 -18.34
N ALA A 298 7.64 -10.01 -19.03
CA ALA A 298 6.30 -9.52 -19.31
C ALA A 298 5.51 -9.26 -18.02
N SER A 299 4.90 -8.08 -17.91
CA SER A 299 4.08 -7.68 -16.75
C SER A 299 2.67 -8.29 -16.80
N ALA A 300 1.87 -8.08 -15.74
CA ALA A 300 0.45 -8.43 -15.74
C ALA A 300 -0.32 -7.82 -16.91
N VAL A 301 0.06 -6.62 -17.37
CA VAL A 301 -0.60 -5.93 -18.49
C VAL A 301 -0.40 -6.72 -19.79
N GLU A 302 0.85 -7.09 -20.13
CA GLU A 302 1.12 -7.91 -21.33
C GLU A 302 0.52 -9.31 -21.24
N CYS A 303 0.56 -9.93 -20.07
CA CYS A 303 -0.05 -11.23 -19.86
C CYS A 303 -1.56 -11.17 -20.14
N CYS A 304 -2.24 -10.14 -19.64
CA CYS A 304 -3.67 -9.91 -19.87
C CYS A 304 -3.97 -9.62 -21.35
N MET A 305 -3.23 -8.71 -21.98
CA MET A 305 -3.39 -8.39 -23.41
C MET A 305 -3.22 -9.63 -24.29
N LYS A 306 -2.20 -10.46 -24.02
CA LYS A 306 -1.92 -11.66 -24.82
C LYS A 306 -2.95 -12.75 -24.63
N GLU A 307 -3.35 -13.02 -23.38
CA GLU A 307 -4.28 -14.10 -23.06
C GLU A 307 -5.69 -13.80 -23.57
N TYR A 308 -6.20 -12.58 -23.31
CA TYR A 308 -7.57 -12.21 -23.67
C TYR A 308 -7.68 -11.54 -25.04
N ARG A 309 -6.57 -11.25 -25.71
CA ARG A 309 -6.51 -10.56 -27.02
C ARG A 309 -7.21 -9.21 -26.99
N VAL A 310 -6.98 -8.45 -25.92
CA VAL A 310 -7.56 -7.14 -25.68
C VAL A 310 -6.51 -6.04 -25.84
N SER A 311 -6.97 -4.80 -25.98
CA SER A 311 -6.10 -3.63 -25.94
C SER A 311 -5.48 -3.44 -24.56
N GLU A 312 -4.38 -2.67 -24.50
CA GLU A 312 -3.74 -2.30 -23.23
C GLU A 312 -4.72 -1.61 -22.28
N LYS A 313 -5.56 -0.70 -22.81
CA LYS A 313 -6.58 -0.01 -22.03
C LYS A 313 -7.58 -0.98 -21.38
N GLU A 314 -8.10 -1.93 -22.16
CA GLU A 314 -9.03 -2.94 -21.66
C GLU A 314 -8.36 -3.88 -20.64
N ALA A 315 -7.07 -4.21 -20.84
CA ALA A 315 -6.29 -4.98 -19.88
C ALA A 315 -6.12 -4.23 -18.55
N VAL A 316 -5.78 -2.94 -18.58
CA VAL A 316 -5.67 -2.10 -17.40
C VAL A 316 -7.02 -1.97 -16.67
N GLU A 317 -8.12 -1.76 -17.40
CA GLU A 317 -9.47 -1.74 -16.82
C GLU A 317 -9.84 -3.06 -16.12
N PHE A 318 -9.48 -4.20 -16.73
CA PHE A 318 -9.66 -5.52 -16.12
C PHE A 318 -8.85 -5.66 -14.83
N LEU A 319 -7.57 -5.27 -14.83
CA LEU A 319 -6.69 -5.37 -13.67
C LEU A 319 -7.14 -4.45 -12.52
N TRP A 320 -7.66 -3.26 -12.79
CA TRP A 320 -8.25 -2.39 -11.76
C TRP A 320 -9.49 -3.00 -11.11
N LYS A 321 -10.28 -3.78 -11.86
CA LYS A 321 -11.40 -4.53 -11.29
C LYS A 321 -10.91 -5.61 -10.33
N GLU A 322 -9.83 -6.32 -10.67
CA GLU A 322 -9.21 -7.32 -9.79
C GLU A 322 -8.65 -6.67 -8.51
N ILE A 323 -8.00 -5.51 -8.63
CA ILE A 323 -7.57 -4.70 -7.46
C ILE A 323 -8.76 -4.32 -6.57
N SER A 324 -9.88 -3.89 -7.17
CA SER A 324 -11.10 -3.54 -6.41
C SER A 324 -11.68 -4.73 -5.65
N ASN A 325 -11.74 -5.90 -6.29
CA ASN A 325 -12.18 -7.15 -5.65
C ASN A 325 -11.23 -7.58 -4.52
N ALA A 326 -9.91 -7.43 -4.70
CA ALA A 326 -8.93 -7.73 -3.67
C ALA A 326 -9.07 -6.79 -2.45
N TRP A 327 -9.39 -5.51 -2.64
CA TRP A 327 -9.70 -4.61 -1.52
C TRP A 327 -10.93 -5.08 -0.73
N LYS A 328 -11.98 -5.55 -1.41
CA LYS A 328 -13.17 -6.14 -0.77
C LYS A 328 -12.83 -7.38 0.04
N ASP A 329 -11.93 -8.22 -0.47
CA ASP A 329 -11.43 -9.40 0.25
C ASP A 329 -10.65 -9.05 1.52
N ILE A 330 -9.83 -7.99 1.47
CA ILE A 330 -9.15 -7.45 2.66
C ILE A 330 -10.16 -6.95 3.70
N VAL A 331 -11.16 -6.18 3.26
CA VAL A 331 -12.20 -5.64 4.15
C VAL A 331 -13.01 -6.76 4.79
N GLU A 332 -13.38 -7.78 4.01
CA GLU A 332 -14.13 -8.93 4.51
C GLU A 332 -13.39 -9.63 5.64
N GLU A 333 -12.14 -10.03 5.40
CA GLU A 333 -11.35 -10.75 6.39
C GLU A 333 -11.06 -9.86 7.61
N TYR A 334 -10.73 -8.58 7.40
CA TYR A 334 -10.45 -7.64 8.49
C TYR A 334 -11.69 -7.41 9.40
N CYS A 335 -12.88 -7.28 8.81
CA CYS A 335 -14.11 -6.98 9.54
C CYS A 335 -14.73 -8.22 10.19
N GLN A 336 -14.74 -9.36 9.49
CA GLN A 336 -15.39 -10.58 9.99
C GLN A 336 -14.59 -11.24 11.12
N LYS A 337 -13.31 -10.86 11.29
CA LYS A 337 -12.41 -11.38 12.32
C LYS A 337 -12.61 -12.90 12.56
N PRO A 338 -12.51 -13.78 11.53
CA PRO A 338 -12.52 -15.22 11.76
C PRO A 338 -11.60 -15.58 12.94
N THR A 339 -11.99 -16.60 13.72
CA THR A 339 -11.31 -17.06 14.94
C THR A 339 -9.80 -17.36 14.75
N LEU A 340 -9.35 -17.41 13.48
CA LEU A 340 -7.98 -17.66 13.03
C LEU A 340 -7.13 -16.40 12.80
N LEU A 341 -7.72 -15.19 12.77
CA LEU A 341 -6.95 -13.97 12.58
C LEU A 341 -6.13 -13.63 13.83
N PRO A 342 -4.87 -13.18 13.65
CA PRO A 342 -4.08 -12.67 14.75
C PRO A 342 -4.65 -11.34 15.27
N SER A 343 -4.06 -10.83 16.36
CA SER A 343 -4.42 -9.53 16.94
C SER A 343 -4.46 -8.41 15.91
N THR A 344 -5.29 -7.39 16.16
CA THR A 344 -5.38 -6.21 15.28
C THR A 344 -4.03 -5.54 15.03
N ASP A 345 -3.11 -5.54 16.02
CA ASP A 345 -1.75 -5.03 15.85
C ASP A 345 -1.00 -5.69 14.68
N LEU A 346 -1.31 -6.95 14.33
CA LEU A 346 -0.66 -7.72 13.26
C LEU A 346 -1.39 -7.55 11.93
N THR A 347 -2.73 -7.61 11.94
CA THR A 347 -3.52 -7.39 10.72
C THR A 347 -3.37 -5.96 10.21
N ASP A 348 -3.17 -4.99 11.10
CA ASP A 348 -2.88 -3.61 10.74
C ASP A 348 -1.55 -3.46 9.99
N ARG A 349 -0.57 -4.35 10.19
CA ARG A 349 0.71 -4.31 9.45
C ARG A 349 0.48 -4.57 7.97
N LEU A 350 -0.31 -5.60 7.67
CA LEU A 350 -0.68 -5.96 6.31
C LEU A 350 -1.57 -4.90 5.69
N LEU A 351 -2.61 -4.46 6.40
CA LEU A 351 -3.53 -3.43 5.92
C LEU A 351 -2.79 -2.11 5.61
N ASN A 352 -1.90 -1.68 6.50
CA ASN A 352 -1.13 -0.45 6.30
C ASN A 352 -0.09 -0.58 5.19
N LEU A 353 0.48 -1.77 4.98
CA LEU A 353 1.33 -2.03 3.82
C LEU A 353 0.52 -1.90 2.52
N THR A 354 -0.66 -2.49 2.43
CA THR A 354 -1.54 -2.35 1.25
C THR A 354 -1.97 -0.89 1.03
N ARG A 355 -2.26 -0.14 2.11
CA ARG A 355 -2.56 1.31 2.02
C ARG A 355 -1.39 2.11 1.46
N LEU A 356 -0.17 1.76 1.84
CA LEU A 356 1.04 2.41 1.34
C LEU A 356 1.24 2.18 -0.15
N ILE A 357 0.90 1.01 -0.68
CA ILE A 357 0.98 0.72 -2.11
C ILE A 357 0.21 1.77 -2.93
N ASN A 358 -0.97 2.20 -2.47
CA ASN A 358 -1.70 3.28 -3.16
C ASN A 358 -0.90 4.58 -3.20
N ILE A 359 -0.12 4.91 -2.16
CA ILE A 359 0.74 6.12 -2.16
C ILE A 359 1.92 5.93 -3.10
N PHE A 360 2.54 4.74 -3.11
CA PHE A 360 3.70 4.46 -3.96
C PHE A 360 3.39 4.49 -5.45
N TYR A 361 2.12 4.37 -5.81
CA TYR A 361 1.69 4.33 -7.20
C TYR A 361 0.64 5.41 -7.53
N ASP A 362 0.40 6.39 -6.66
CA ASP A 362 -0.61 7.44 -6.89
C ASP A 362 -0.27 8.34 -8.09
N ASP A 363 0.97 8.85 -8.10
CA ASP A 363 1.50 9.76 -9.13
C ASP A 363 2.55 9.08 -10.04
N GLY A 364 2.53 7.74 -10.10
CA GLY A 364 3.51 6.90 -10.77
C GLY A 364 4.37 6.09 -9.81
N ASP A 365 5.28 5.26 -10.34
CA ASP A 365 6.12 4.38 -9.53
C ASP A 365 7.16 5.18 -8.71
N CYS A 366 6.84 5.40 -7.44
CA CYS A 366 7.70 6.07 -6.46
C CYS A 366 8.96 5.28 -6.12
N LEU A 367 8.93 3.96 -6.32
CA LEU A 367 10.12 3.12 -6.18
C LEU A 367 11.02 3.33 -7.39
N ILE A 368 10.54 3.65 -8.59
CA ILE A 368 11.42 4.04 -9.69
C ILE A 368 11.86 5.51 -9.57
N ASN A 369 10.93 6.40 -9.24
CA ASN A 369 11.15 7.84 -9.16
C ASN A 369 10.95 8.36 -7.72
N SER A 370 12.01 8.27 -6.93
CA SER A 370 11.97 8.63 -5.50
C SER A 370 11.63 10.11 -5.23
N HIS A 371 11.75 10.98 -6.23
CA HIS A 371 11.32 12.38 -6.11
C HIS A 371 9.82 12.54 -5.89
N LEU A 372 9.00 11.58 -6.32
CA LEU A 372 7.55 11.57 -6.09
C LEU A 372 7.20 11.44 -4.59
N LEU A 373 8.09 10.85 -3.78
CA LEU A 373 7.90 10.74 -2.32
C LEU A 373 8.36 11.96 -1.54
N LYS A 374 8.99 12.95 -2.18
CA LYS A 374 9.66 14.05 -1.49
C LYS A 374 8.73 14.78 -0.53
N ASP A 375 7.52 15.11 -0.97
CA ASP A 375 6.57 15.88 -0.17
C ASP A 375 6.03 15.05 1.01
N HIS A 376 5.77 13.75 0.78
CA HIS A 376 5.40 12.80 1.84
C HIS A 376 6.50 12.67 2.89
N LEU A 377 7.75 12.46 2.46
CA LEU A 377 8.90 12.31 3.36
C LEU A 377 9.15 13.59 4.15
N THR A 378 9.07 14.75 3.50
CA THR A 378 9.28 16.05 4.14
C THR A 378 8.19 16.30 5.18
N SER A 379 6.92 16.10 4.84
CA SER A 379 5.81 16.32 5.76
C SER A 379 5.79 15.37 6.95
N LEU A 380 6.33 14.15 6.82
CA LEU A 380 6.31 13.16 7.90
C LEU A 380 7.56 13.21 8.78
N PHE A 381 8.73 13.45 8.20
CA PHE A 381 10.00 13.29 8.90
C PHE A 381 10.81 14.58 9.05
N ILE A 382 10.43 15.68 8.40
CA ILE A 382 11.20 16.93 8.44
C ILE A 382 10.37 18.06 9.03
N ASP A 383 9.25 18.39 8.41
CA ASP A 383 8.42 19.54 8.76
C ASP A 383 7.52 19.20 9.96
N PRO A 384 7.68 19.88 11.11
CA PRO A 384 6.78 19.71 12.24
C PRO A 384 5.45 20.41 11.97
N VAL A 385 4.39 19.92 12.62
CA VAL A 385 3.11 20.63 12.63
C VAL A 385 3.25 21.91 13.48
N PRO A 386 2.84 23.09 12.99
CA PRO A 386 2.89 24.32 13.78
C PRO A 386 2.03 24.20 15.05
N LEU A 387 2.59 24.48 16.21
CA LEU A 387 1.89 24.41 17.51
C LEU A 387 0.93 25.58 17.67
#